data_AF-A0A8J9T446-F1
#
_entry.id   AF-A0A8J9T446-F1
#
_cell.length_a   1.000
_cell.length_b   1.000
_cell.length_c   1.000
_cell.angle_alpha   90.00
_cell.angle_beta   90.00
_cell.angle_gamma   90.00
#
_symmetry.space_group_name_H-M   'P 1'
#
loop_
_entity.id
_entity.type
_entity.pdbx_description
1 polymer ?
#
loop_
_entity_poly.entity_id
_entity_poly.type
_entity_poly.pdbx_seq_one_letter_code
_entity_poly.pdbx_strand_id
1 'polypeptide(L)'
;MADVSPKDSGNAKGKGLKKEEIVDTLSEDDKELKERLETCVTTLVNAANEASVTTAIRNNALDVMVNELRTATASMTSVPKPLKFLRPHFALLKSCYDAIGDGDNELIELRARLSDVLAVLAMTMGKPEERESLKFKLAGVKDYALLRDRKSPSKHADDNLGSWGHEFVRSLAGEIGQEYDQRVIDGADPNQDDSFEDLLSMIDVIVPFHVSHNAESEAIDLLIEVQRLKNLLKLDTIDETNYQRICLYLIKTADYMSDPDDLS
;
A
#
# COMPACT_ATOMS: atom_id res chain seq x y z
N MET A 1 -6.62 -77.25 10.77
CA MET A 1 -5.28 -76.65 11.05
C MET A 1 -5.29 -75.28 10.41
N ALA A 2 -5.19 -74.14 11.09
CA ALA A 2 -5.12 -73.82 12.51
C ALA A 2 -5.74 -72.41 12.70
N ASP A 3 -6.17 -72.16 13.92
CA ASP A 3 -6.83 -70.96 14.47
C ASP A 3 -5.88 -69.76 14.63
N VAL A 4 -6.44 -68.61 15.04
CA VAL A 4 -5.88 -67.46 15.79
C VAL A 4 -6.10 -66.08 15.12
N SER A 5 -6.94 -65.25 15.76
CA SER A 5 -7.18 -63.80 15.55
C SER A 5 -6.02 -62.93 16.14
N PRO A 6 -6.04 -61.57 16.30
CA PRO A 6 -7.00 -60.49 15.96
C PRO A 6 -6.37 -59.11 15.50
N LYS A 7 -7.24 -58.08 15.37
CA LYS A 7 -7.01 -56.60 15.41
C LYS A 7 -6.43 -55.91 14.14
N ASP A 8 -7.15 -54.91 13.59
CA ASP A 8 -7.04 -53.53 14.08
C ASP A 8 -8.17 -52.62 13.52
N SER A 9 -8.40 -51.52 14.23
CA SER A 9 -9.57 -50.65 14.23
C SER A 9 -9.23 -49.35 13.49
N GLY A 10 -9.92 -49.03 12.39
CA GLY A 10 -9.71 -47.80 11.62
C GLY A 10 -10.99 -47.00 11.45
N ASN A 11 -11.29 -46.14 12.43
CA ASN A 11 -12.44 -45.25 12.49
C ASN A 11 -12.22 -44.00 11.63
N ALA A 12 -12.80 -43.91 10.42
CA ALA A 12 -12.74 -42.70 9.60
C ALA A 12 -13.94 -41.76 9.91
N LYS A 13 -13.80 -40.98 10.97
CA LYS A 13 -14.69 -39.85 11.29
C LYS A 13 -14.51 -38.72 10.27
N GLY A 14 -15.64 -38.22 9.76
CA GLY A 14 -15.72 -37.04 8.92
C GLY A 14 -15.10 -35.81 9.59
N LYS A 15 -14.21 -35.13 8.86
CA LYS A 15 -13.72 -33.80 9.21
C LYS A 15 -14.75 -32.79 8.72
N GLY A 16 -15.62 -32.37 9.63
CA GLY A 16 -16.34 -31.10 9.49
C GLY A 16 -15.35 -29.96 9.39
N LEU A 17 -15.57 -29.07 8.43
CA LEU A 17 -14.92 -27.76 8.37
C LEU A 17 -15.24 -27.03 9.68
N LYS A 18 -14.23 -26.86 10.53
CA LYS A 18 -14.30 -25.86 11.60
C LYS A 18 -14.27 -24.50 10.93
N LYS A 19 -15.44 -23.87 10.84
CA LYS A 19 -15.52 -22.40 10.82
C LYS A 19 -14.77 -21.93 12.06
N GLU A 20 -13.70 -21.17 11.88
CA GLU A 20 -13.11 -20.38 12.94
C GLU A 20 -14.17 -19.38 13.42
N GLU A 21 -14.88 -19.74 14.49
CA GLU A 21 -15.58 -18.78 15.34
C GLU A 21 -14.52 -17.92 16.02
N ILE A 22 -14.14 -16.82 15.39
CA ILE A 22 -13.46 -15.71 16.04
C ILE A 22 -14.54 -14.85 16.71
N VAL A 23 -15.02 -15.31 17.86
CA VAL A 23 -15.94 -14.61 18.77
C VAL A 23 -15.46 -15.04 20.16
N ASP A 24 -15.10 -14.23 21.14
CA ASP A 24 -15.05 -12.79 21.36
C ASP A 24 -14.17 -12.62 22.60
N THR A 25 -13.04 -11.91 22.48
CA THR A 25 -12.52 -11.05 23.54
C THR A 25 -11.85 -9.85 22.88
N LEU A 26 -12.60 -9.14 22.02
CA LEU A 26 -12.17 -7.80 21.66
C LEU A 26 -12.25 -6.95 22.94
N SER A 27 -11.17 -6.24 23.26
CA SER A 27 -11.18 -5.25 24.35
C SER A 27 -12.31 -4.24 24.13
N GLU A 28 -12.77 -3.57 25.18
CA GLU A 28 -13.76 -2.49 25.06
C GLU A 28 -13.27 -1.42 24.09
N ASP A 29 -12.00 -1.01 24.21
CA ASP A 29 -11.32 -0.09 23.27
C ASP A 29 -11.35 -0.57 21.81
N ASP A 30 -11.24 -1.89 21.58
CA ASP A 30 -11.26 -2.45 20.22
C ASP A 30 -12.67 -2.45 19.63
N LYS A 31 -13.69 -2.65 20.47
CA LYS A 31 -15.10 -2.58 20.07
C LYS A 31 -15.45 -1.13 19.70
N GLU A 32 -15.02 -0.16 20.51
CA GLU A 32 -15.20 1.27 20.22
C GLU A 32 -14.48 1.69 18.93
N LEU A 33 -13.23 1.26 18.73
CA LEU A 33 -12.49 1.56 17.51
C LEU A 33 -13.18 0.98 16.28
N LYS A 34 -13.65 -0.26 16.36
CA LYS A 34 -14.39 -0.91 15.27
C LYS A 34 -15.68 -0.14 14.95
N GLU A 35 -16.50 0.18 15.95
CA GLU A 35 -17.76 0.91 15.76
C GLU A 35 -17.52 2.31 15.17
N ARG A 36 -16.47 3.01 15.62
CA ARG A 36 -16.07 4.30 15.08
C ARG A 36 -15.72 4.21 13.60
N LEU A 37 -14.91 3.23 13.21
CA LEU A 37 -14.54 3.01 11.81
C LEU A 37 -15.75 2.63 10.94
N GLU A 38 -16.64 1.75 11.44
CA GLU A 38 -17.87 1.37 10.74
C GLU A 38 -18.81 2.57 10.53
N THR A 39 -18.92 3.46 11.51
CA THR A 39 -19.68 4.71 11.41
C THR A 39 -19.06 5.64 10.36
N CYS A 40 -17.73 5.76 10.33
CA CYS A 40 -17.03 6.55 9.33
C CYS A 40 -17.26 6.00 7.91
N VAL A 41 -17.16 4.68 7.72
CA VAL A 41 -17.43 4.02 6.43
C VAL A 41 -18.86 4.27 6.00
N THR A 42 -19.84 4.13 6.90
CA THR A 42 -21.25 4.35 6.58
C THR A 42 -21.50 5.80 6.15
N THR A 43 -20.90 6.75 6.87
CA THR A 43 -20.98 8.19 6.56
C THR A 43 -20.31 8.49 5.21
N LEU A 44 -19.13 7.92 4.97
CA LEU A 44 -18.36 8.12 3.74
C LEU A 44 -19.08 7.56 2.51
N VAL A 45 -19.69 6.38 2.63
CA VAL A 45 -20.42 5.75 1.51
C VAL A 45 -21.75 6.46 1.27
N ASN A 46 -22.42 6.92 2.35
CA ASN A 46 -23.75 7.53 2.29
C ASN A 46 -24.72 6.71 1.42
N ALA A 47 -24.79 5.39 1.66
CA ALA A 47 -25.56 4.47 0.82
C ALA A 47 -27.06 4.82 0.73
N ALA A 48 -27.60 5.50 1.74
CA ALA A 48 -28.98 5.97 1.78
C ALA A 48 -29.22 7.29 1.03
N ASN A 49 -28.18 7.90 0.43
CA ASN A 49 -28.24 9.20 -0.25
C ASN A 49 -28.90 10.30 0.61
N GLU A 50 -28.53 10.35 1.88
CA GLU A 50 -29.05 11.33 2.82
C GLU A 50 -28.55 12.72 2.45
N ALA A 51 -29.49 13.66 2.22
CA ALA A 51 -29.16 15.03 1.85
C ALA A 51 -28.43 15.81 2.96
N SER A 52 -28.54 15.36 4.21
CA SER A 52 -27.81 15.88 5.36
C SER A 52 -26.32 15.53 5.33
N VAL A 53 -25.93 14.45 4.65
CA VAL A 53 -24.54 13.98 4.58
C VAL A 53 -23.85 14.65 3.39
N THR A 54 -23.33 15.85 3.63
CA THR A 54 -22.61 16.63 2.64
C THR A 54 -21.21 16.08 2.36
N THR A 55 -20.59 16.49 1.25
CA THR A 55 -19.20 16.14 0.91
C THR A 55 -18.21 16.52 2.01
N ALA A 56 -18.43 17.64 2.71
CA ALA A 56 -17.63 18.04 3.85
C ALA A 56 -17.72 17.04 5.02
N ILE A 57 -18.92 16.51 5.31
CA ILE A 57 -19.12 15.49 6.36
C ILE A 57 -18.42 14.18 5.97
N ARG A 58 -18.51 13.79 4.70
CA ARG A 58 -17.78 12.61 4.17
C ARG A 58 -16.27 12.77 4.30
N ASN A 59 -15.75 13.97 4.01
CA ASN A 59 -14.34 14.32 4.20
C ASN A 59 -13.91 14.25 5.67
N ASN A 60 -14.74 14.72 6.61
CA ASN A 60 -14.44 14.61 8.05
C ASN A 60 -14.40 13.15 8.51
N ALA A 61 -15.31 12.30 8.00
CA ALA A 61 -15.26 10.86 8.28
C ALA A 61 -13.98 10.22 7.74
N LEU A 62 -13.55 10.64 6.55
CA LEU A 62 -12.29 10.21 5.95
C LEU A 62 -11.07 10.71 6.73
N ASP A 63 -11.08 11.93 7.27
CA ASP A 63 -10.03 12.45 8.16
C ASP A 63 -9.82 11.54 9.38
N VAL A 64 -10.92 11.10 10.01
CA VAL A 64 -10.85 10.16 11.14
C VAL A 64 -10.22 8.84 10.70
N MET A 65 -10.67 8.26 9.58
CA MET A 65 -10.10 7.02 9.05
C MET A 65 -8.61 7.13 8.74
N VAL A 66 -8.18 8.21 8.09
CA VAL A 66 -6.77 8.49 7.77
C VAL A 66 -5.95 8.55 9.05
N ASN A 67 -6.41 9.27 10.07
CA ASN A 67 -5.69 9.41 11.34
C ASN A 67 -5.53 8.08 12.07
N GLU A 68 -6.59 7.28 12.14
CA GLU A 68 -6.56 5.95 12.76
C GLU A 68 -5.61 5.00 12.01
N LEU A 69 -5.62 5.05 10.66
CA LEU A 69 -4.72 4.25 9.84
C LEU A 69 -3.26 4.65 10.04
N ARG A 70 -2.91 5.94 9.91
CA ARG A 70 -1.53 6.44 10.08
C ARG A 70 -0.98 6.13 11.48
N THR A 71 -1.80 6.34 12.51
CA THR A 71 -1.40 6.06 13.90
C THR A 71 -1.10 4.58 14.09
N ALA A 72 -1.89 3.71 13.47
CA ALA A 72 -1.74 2.27 13.65
C ALA A 72 -0.64 1.66 12.75
N THR A 73 -0.37 2.22 11.57
CA THR A 73 0.70 1.77 10.66
C THR A 73 2.09 2.29 11.05
N ALA A 74 2.17 3.32 11.90
CA ALA A 74 3.44 3.79 12.45
C ALA A 74 4.13 2.76 13.37
N SER A 75 3.41 1.75 13.86
CA SER A 75 3.94 0.72 14.75
C SER A 75 4.37 -0.53 13.97
N MET A 76 5.64 -0.96 14.11
CA MET A 76 6.20 -2.21 13.57
C MET A 76 5.67 -3.47 14.30
N THR A 77 4.36 -3.54 14.57
CA THR A 77 3.72 -4.69 15.21
C THR A 77 2.82 -5.44 14.22
N SER A 78 2.24 -6.57 14.65
CA SER A 78 1.30 -7.36 13.85
C SER A 78 0.27 -6.51 13.10
N VAL A 79 -0.26 -7.01 11.96
CA VAL A 79 -1.26 -6.32 11.11
C VAL A 79 -2.19 -5.41 11.94
N PRO A 80 -2.09 -4.08 11.75
CA PRO A 80 -2.83 -3.09 12.53
C PRO A 80 -4.32 -3.37 12.65
N LYS A 81 -4.91 -3.13 13.83
CA LYS A 81 -6.35 -3.37 14.06
C LYS A 81 -7.25 -2.55 13.12
N PRO A 82 -6.98 -1.27 12.81
CA PRO A 82 -7.78 -0.53 11.83
C PRO A 82 -7.86 -1.22 10.46
N LEU A 83 -6.76 -1.80 9.97
CA LEU A 83 -6.77 -2.59 8.74
C LEU A 83 -7.68 -3.82 8.86
N LYS A 84 -7.58 -4.56 9.97
CA LYS A 84 -8.44 -5.73 10.21
C LYS A 84 -9.93 -5.36 10.22
N PHE A 85 -10.28 -4.23 10.85
CA PHE A 85 -11.66 -3.77 10.97
C PHE A 85 -12.20 -3.18 9.65
N LEU A 86 -11.36 -2.57 8.82
CA LEU A 86 -11.76 -2.06 7.51
C LEU A 86 -11.81 -3.13 6.42
N ARG A 87 -11.21 -4.32 6.64
CA ARG A 87 -11.18 -5.41 5.67
C ARG A 87 -12.55 -5.82 5.12
N PRO A 88 -13.61 -6.00 5.93
CA PRO A 88 -14.94 -6.33 5.42
C PRO A 88 -15.55 -5.23 4.54
N HIS A 89 -15.07 -3.99 4.67
CA HIS A 89 -15.58 -2.82 3.96
C HIS A 89 -14.77 -2.47 2.70
N PHE A 90 -13.67 -3.16 2.41
CA PHE A 90 -12.79 -2.83 1.28
C PHE A 90 -13.54 -2.78 -0.06
N ALA A 91 -14.35 -3.81 -0.37
CA ALA A 91 -15.15 -3.85 -1.60
C ALA A 91 -16.19 -2.71 -1.68
N LEU A 92 -16.77 -2.32 -0.53
CA LEU A 92 -17.73 -1.23 -0.45
C LEU A 92 -17.04 0.12 -0.71
N LEU A 93 -15.86 0.33 -0.13
CA LEU A 93 -15.06 1.53 -0.34
C LEU A 93 -14.59 1.66 -1.80
N LYS A 94 -14.20 0.56 -2.45
CA LYS A 94 -13.91 0.54 -3.90
C LYS A 94 -15.13 0.96 -4.72
N SER A 95 -16.29 0.39 -4.42
CA SER A 95 -17.54 0.76 -5.11
C SER A 95 -17.90 2.24 -4.91
N CYS A 96 -17.65 2.78 -3.71
CA CYS A 96 -17.82 4.20 -3.43
C CYS A 96 -16.84 5.07 -4.23
N TYR A 97 -15.58 4.66 -4.35
CA TYR A 97 -14.58 5.33 -5.15
C TYR A 97 -14.97 5.36 -6.64
N ASP A 98 -15.37 4.21 -7.19
CA ASP A 98 -15.78 4.08 -8.60
C ASP A 98 -17.05 4.89 -8.93
N ALA A 99 -17.92 5.10 -7.94
CA ALA A 99 -19.14 5.90 -8.09
C ALA A 99 -18.87 7.42 -8.14
N ILE A 100 -17.70 7.89 -7.69
CA ILE A 100 -17.36 9.32 -7.71
C ILE A 100 -16.78 9.69 -9.08
N GLY A 101 -17.55 10.43 -9.88
CA GLY A 101 -17.10 10.93 -11.19
C GLY A 101 -16.28 12.21 -11.14
N ASP A 102 -15.88 12.71 -12.31
CA ASP A 102 -15.05 13.92 -12.51
C ASP A 102 -15.80 15.25 -12.31
N GLY A 103 -16.71 15.27 -11.34
CA GLY A 103 -17.63 16.36 -11.07
C GLY A 103 -16.98 17.55 -10.37
N ASP A 104 -17.59 17.95 -9.26
CA ASP A 104 -17.15 19.08 -8.44
C ASP A 104 -15.76 18.82 -7.83
N ASN A 105 -15.01 19.89 -7.58
CA ASN A 105 -13.67 19.82 -6.99
C ASN A 105 -13.72 19.16 -5.60
N GLU A 106 -14.77 19.38 -4.82
CA GLU A 106 -14.94 18.71 -3.51
C GLU A 106 -15.08 17.18 -3.64
N LEU A 107 -15.75 16.71 -4.71
CA LEU A 107 -15.90 15.28 -4.99
C LEU A 107 -14.60 14.67 -5.52
N ILE A 108 -13.87 15.39 -6.37
CA ILE A 108 -12.55 14.95 -6.83
C ILE A 108 -11.58 14.87 -5.66
N GLU A 109 -11.59 15.84 -4.74
CA GLU A 109 -10.79 15.79 -3.51
C GLU A 109 -11.18 14.59 -2.64
N LEU A 110 -12.48 14.33 -2.45
CA LEU A 110 -12.94 13.16 -1.73
C LEU A 110 -12.45 11.85 -2.39
N ARG A 111 -12.51 11.77 -3.73
CA ARG A 111 -12.02 10.61 -4.49
C ARG A 111 -10.52 10.43 -4.36
N ALA A 112 -9.73 11.49 -4.49
CA ALA A 112 -8.28 11.48 -4.36
C ALA A 112 -7.85 10.93 -2.99
N ARG A 113 -8.47 11.46 -1.93
CA ARG A 113 -8.20 11.05 -0.55
C ARG A 113 -8.67 9.63 -0.27
N LEU A 114 -9.81 9.21 -0.82
CA LEU A 114 -10.29 7.83 -0.72
C LEU A 114 -9.35 6.89 -1.46
N SER A 115 -8.76 7.32 -2.57
CA SER A 115 -7.73 6.58 -3.31
C SER A 115 -6.51 6.33 -2.44
N ASP A 116 -6.03 7.34 -1.69
CA ASP A 116 -4.91 7.13 -0.75
C ASP A 116 -5.24 6.10 0.34
N VAL A 117 -6.46 6.15 0.90
CA VAL A 117 -6.91 5.14 1.87
C VAL A 117 -6.99 3.76 1.24
N LEU A 118 -7.56 3.63 0.04
CA LEU A 118 -7.67 2.37 -0.67
C LEU A 118 -6.29 1.79 -1.01
N ALA A 119 -5.31 2.63 -1.35
CA ALA A 119 -3.93 2.21 -1.58
C ALA A 119 -3.33 1.55 -0.33
N VAL A 120 -3.56 2.15 0.84
CA VAL A 120 -3.07 1.61 2.12
C VAL A 120 -3.82 0.34 2.52
N LEU A 121 -5.14 0.27 2.29
CA LEU A 121 -5.89 -0.96 2.55
C LEU A 121 -5.44 -2.10 1.63
N ALA A 122 -5.16 -1.79 0.36
CA ALA A 122 -4.75 -2.75 -0.65
C ALA A 122 -3.45 -3.48 -0.29
N MET A 123 -2.52 -2.88 0.47
CA MET A 123 -1.26 -3.54 0.86
C MET A 123 -1.47 -4.86 1.63
N THR A 124 -2.62 -5.03 2.29
CA THR A 124 -2.96 -6.27 3.03
C THR A 124 -4.18 -7.01 2.48
N MET A 125 -4.96 -6.36 1.61
CA MET A 125 -6.27 -6.84 1.17
C MET A 125 -6.36 -7.07 -0.34
N GLY A 126 -5.51 -6.39 -1.10
CA GLY A 126 -5.41 -6.54 -2.54
C GLY A 126 -4.77 -7.87 -2.91
N LYS A 127 -5.02 -8.30 -4.14
CA LYS A 127 -4.29 -9.46 -4.66
C LYS A 127 -2.89 -9.03 -5.11
N PRO A 128 -1.82 -9.76 -4.74
CA PRO A 128 -0.45 -9.38 -5.09
C PRO A 128 -0.26 -9.12 -6.59
N GLU A 129 -0.89 -9.92 -7.46
CA GLU A 129 -0.78 -9.80 -8.91
C GLU A 129 -1.49 -8.56 -9.49
N GLU A 130 -2.41 -7.94 -8.73
CA GLU A 130 -3.19 -6.82 -9.22
C GLU A 130 -2.51 -5.47 -8.96
N ARG A 131 -1.46 -5.40 -8.12
CA ARG A 131 -0.73 -4.16 -7.77
C ARG A 131 -1.71 -3.01 -7.42
N GLU A 132 -2.70 -3.35 -6.59
CA GLU A 132 -3.81 -2.46 -6.29
C GLU A 132 -3.36 -1.22 -5.51
N SER A 133 -2.35 -1.35 -4.64
CA SER A 133 -1.84 -0.22 -3.85
C SER A 133 -1.28 0.87 -4.77
N LEU A 134 -0.47 0.46 -5.75
CA LEU A 134 0.11 1.33 -6.76
C LEU A 134 -0.97 1.95 -7.65
N LYS A 135 -1.94 1.16 -8.13
CA LYS A 135 -3.03 1.66 -8.98
C LYS A 135 -3.82 2.77 -8.29
N PHE A 136 -4.22 2.56 -7.03
CA PHE A 136 -4.93 3.58 -6.27
C PHE A 136 -4.04 4.78 -5.96
N LYS A 137 -2.76 4.58 -5.65
CA LYS A 137 -1.86 5.70 -5.39
C LYS A 137 -1.69 6.58 -6.62
N LEU A 138 -1.44 5.99 -7.79
CA LEU A 138 -1.33 6.70 -9.06
C LEU A 138 -2.62 7.42 -9.46
N ALA A 139 -3.78 6.81 -9.21
CA ALA A 139 -5.06 7.44 -9.47
C ALA A 139 -5.29 8.67 -8.57
N GLY A 140 -4.94 8.58 -7.28
CA GLY A 140 -4.99 9.72 -6.35
C GLY A 140 -4.08 10.87 -6.79
N VAL A 141 -2.84 10.57 -7.22
CA VAL A 141 -1.90 11.57 -7.76
C VAL A 141 -2.49 12.29 -8.98
N LYS A 142 -3.16 11.55 -9.88
CA LYS A 142 -3.85 12.16 -11.04
C LYS A 142 -4.98 13.10 -10.60
N ASP A 143 -5.79 12.70 -9.62
CA ASP A 143 -6.86 13.56 -9.10
C ASP A 143 -6.32 14.83 -8.43
N TYR A 144 -5.23 14.72 -7.65
CA TYR A 144 -4.57 15.90 -7.07
C TYR A 144 -3.97 16.81 -8.15
N ALA A 145 -3.40 16.25 -9.22
CA ALA A 145 -2.91 17.03 -10.36
C ALA A 145 -4.05 17.76 -11.07
N LEU A 146 -5.20 17.11 -11.28
CA LEU A 146 -6.39 17.74 -11.85
C LEU A 146 -6.88 18.91 -10.99
N LEU A 147 -6.90 18.75 -9.66
CA LEU A 147 -7.27 19.81 -8.72
C LEU A 147 -6.31 21.00 -8.79
N ARG A 148 -5.01 20.74 -8.91
CA ARG A 148 -3.98 21.77 -9.11
C ARG A 148 -4.22 22.53 -10.41
N ASP A 149 -4.50 21.83 -11.52
CA ASP A 149 -4.76 22.45 -12.82
C ASP A 149 -6.04 23.29 -12.82
N ARG A 150 -7.05 22.88 -12.03
CA ARG A 150 -8.27 23.65 -11.76
C ARG A 150 -8.07 24.81 -10.77
N LYS A 151 -6.84 25.09 -10.32
CA LYS A 151 -6.49 26.12 -9.33
C LYS A 151 -7.20 25.95 -7.98
N SER A 152 -7.49 24.71 -7.61
CA SER A 152 -8.11 24.32 -6.34
C SER A 152 -7.24 23.26 -5.66
N PRO A 153 -5.97 23.58 -5.31
CA PRO A 153 -5.05 22.59 -4.74
C PRO A 153 -5.61 22.05 -3.42
N SER A 154 -5.58 20.74 -3.26
CA SER A 154 -5.89 20.12 -1.97
C SER A 154 -4.71 20.27 -1.03
N LYS A 155 -4.99 20.61 0.23
CA LYS A 155 -3.99 20.58 1.32
C LYS A 155 -3.43 19.16 1.57
N HIS A 156 -4.14 18.14 1.11
CA HIS A 156 -3.77 16.74 1.26
C HIS A 156 -2.89 16.22 0.13
N ALA A 157 -2.71 17.00 -0.95
CA ALA A 157 -1.84 16.61 -2.07
C ALA A 157 -0.37 16.47 -1.63
N ASP A 158 0.05 17.29 -0.67
CA ASP A 158 1.40 17.29 -0.10
C ASP A 158 1.52 16.38 1.14
N ASP A 159 0.52 15.51 1.41
CA ASP A 159 0.67 14.52 2.48
C ASP A 159 1.83 13.58 2.11
N ASN A 160 2.97 13.79 2.77
CA ASN A 160 4.19 13.04 2.56
C ASN A 160 3.90 11.54 2.59
N LEU A 161 4.38 10.80 1.60
CA LEU A 161 4.19 9.35 1.49
C LEU A 161 4.60 8.61 2.78
N GLY A 162 5.64 9.11 3.45
CA GLY A 162 6.09 8.61 4.76
C GLY A 162 5.08 8.72 5.90
N SER A 163 4.07 9.58 5.81
CA SER A 163 3.03 9.74 6.84
C SER A 163 2.15 8.48 7.02
N TRP A 164 2.14 7.61 6.01
CA TRP A 164 1.44 6.32 6.05
C TRP A 164 2.26 5.19 6.67
N GLY A 165 3.51 5.47 7.04
CA GLY A 165 4.39 4.53 7.70
C GLY A 165 5.24 3.71 6.73
N HIS A 166 6.38 3.24 7.25
CA HIS A 166 7.40 2.51 6.50
C HIS A 166 6.88 1.31 5.73
N GLU A 167 6.00 0.51 6.34
CA GLU A 167 5.51 -0.71 5.72
C GLU A 167 4.72 -0.44 4.44
N PHE A 168 3.93 0.63 4.42
CA PHE A 168 3.22 1.04 3.22
C PHE A 168 4.20 1.50 2.13
N VAL A 169 5.20 2.30 2.49
CA VAL A 169 6.22 2.77 1.52
C VAL A 169 6.99 1.60 0.93
N ARG A 170 7.38 0.63 1.77
CA ARG A 170 8.06 -0.59 1.34
C ARG A 170 7.20 -1.45 0.42
N SER A 171 5.92 -1.66 0.78
CA SER A 171 4.98 -2.39 -0.06
C SER A 171 4.79 -1.70 -1.43
N LEU A 172 4.68 -0.37 -1.43
CA LEU A 172 4.52 0.41 -2.65
C LEU A 172 5.77 0.36 -3.53
N ALA A 173 6.97 0.43 -2.94
CA ALA A 173 8.24 0.27 -3.65
C ALA A 173 8.30 -1.07 -4.42
N GLY A 174 7.91 -2.16 -3.76
CA GLY A 174 7.86 -3.48 -4.41
C GLY A 174 6.86 -3.54 -5.58
N GLU A 175 5.67 -2.93 -5.44
CA GLU A 175 4.72 -2.86 -6.54
C GLU A 175 5.24 -1.99 -7.71
N ILE A 176 6.00 -0.93 -7.42
CA ILE A 176 6.64 -0.07 -8.43
C ILE A 176 7.68 -0.87 -9.24
N GLY A 177 8.55 -1.63 -8.58
CA GLY A 177 9.53 -2.50 -9.27
C GLY A 177 8.84 -3.50 -10.21
N GLN A 178 7.80 -4.18 -9.70
CA GLN A 178 7.01 -5.12 -10.50
C GLN A 178 6.27 -4.47 -11.69
N GLU A 179 5.75 -3.26 -11.51
CA GLU A 179 5.11 -2.51 -12.59
C GLU A 179 6.12 -2.03 -13.63
N TYR A 180 7.30 -1.57 -13.21
CA TYR A 180 8.39 -1.19 -14.11
C TYR A 180 8.79 -2.38 -15.00
N ASP A 181 9.08 -3.54 -14.40
CA ASP A 181 9.45 -4.75 -15.13
C ASP A 181 8.36 -5.19 -16.11
N GLN A 182 7.09 -5.13 -15.68
CA GLN A 182 5.97 -5.48 -16.56
C GLN A 182 5.87 -4.54 -17.75
N ARG A 183 6.04 -3.22 -17.57
CA ARG A 183 6.04 -2.25 -18.68
C ARG A 183 7.18 -2.51 -19.66
N VAL A 184 8.36 -2.91 -19.17
CA VAL A 184 9.49 -3.31 -20.02
C VAL A 184 9.15 -4.57 -20.82
N ILE A 185 8.57 -5.59 -20.18
CA ILE A 185 8.09 -6.81 -20.85
C ILE A 185 7.06 -6.48 -21.93
N ASP A 186 6.18 -5.52 -21.67
CA ASP A 186 5.15 -5.05 -22.60
C ASP A 186 5.70 -4.16 -23.73
N GLY A 187 7.01 -3.88 -23.73
CA GLY A 187 7.74 -3.21 -24.82
C GLY A 187 8.13 -1.77 -24.57
N ALA A 188 7.98 -1.24 -23.36
CA ALA A 188 8.54 0.06 -22.99
C ALA A 188 10.08 0.00 -23.02
N ASP A 189 10.72 1.01 -23.63
CA ASP A 189 12.18 1.12 -23.67
C ASP A 189 12.71 1.62 -22.31
N PRO A 190 13.51 0.83 -21.57
CA PRO A 190 14.10 1.26 -20.29
C PRO A 190 14.93 2.54 -20.38
N ASN A 191 15.41 2.90 -21.59
CA ASN A 191 16.19 4.12 -21.83
C ASN A 191 15.34 5.37 -22.05
N GLN A 192 14.01 5.23 -22.18
CA GLN A 192 13.07 6.34 -22.35
C GLN A 192 12.22 6.50 -21.09
N ASP A 193 12.33 7.64 -20.44
CA ASP A 193 11.64 7.89 -19.17
C ASP A 193 10.12 8.12 -19.34
N ASP A 194 9.64 8.51 -20.54
CA ASP A 194 8.23 8.85 -20.80
C ASP A 194 7.24 7.76 -20.39
N SER A 195 7.63 6.48 -20.56
CA SER A 195 6.77 5.33 -20.20
C SER A 195 6.73 5.04 -18.69
N PHE A 196 7.56 5.72 -17.91
CA PHE A 196 7.74 5.51 -16.48
C PHE A 196 7.61 6.79 -15.66
N GLU A 197 7.24 7.93 -16.26
CA GLU A 197 7.21 9.24 -15.61
C GLU A 197 6.44 9.22 -14.27
N ASP A 198 5.29 8.54 -14.26
CA ASP A 198 4.46 8.37 -13.08
C ASP A 198 5.18 7.57 -11.97
N LEU A 199 5.86 6.47 -12.33
CA LEU A 199 6.66 5.67 -11.40
C LEU A 199 7.88 6.44 -10.89
N LEU A 200 8.61 7.11 -11.78
CA LEU A 200 9.80 7.89 -11.46
C LEU A 200 9.47 9.02 -10.48
N SER A 201 8.32 9.69 -10.65
CA SER A 201 7.87 10.72 -9.71
C SER A 201 7.66 10.19 -8.29
N MET A 202 7.23 8.93 -8.13
CA MET A 202 7.10 8.29 -6.82
C MET A 202 8.47 7.85 -6.27
N ILE A 203 9.35 7.34 -7.13
CA ILE A 203 10.72 6.94 -6.74
C ILE A 203 11.48 8.13 -6.18
N ASP A 204 11.32 9.32 -6.77
CA ASP A 204 11.93 10.56 -6.31
C ASP A 204 11.48 10.97 -4.90
N VAL A 205 10.37 10.43 -4.39
CA VAL A 205 9.90 10.62 -3.01
C VAL A 205 10.29 9.45 -2.10
N ILE A 206 10.17 8.21 -2.60
CA ILE A 206 10.41 6.98 -1.84
C ILE A 206 11.89 6.83 -1.48
N VAL A 207 12.78 7.04 -2.45
CA VAL A 207 14.22 6.81 -2.27
C VAL A 207 14.82 7.72 -1.20
N PRO A 208 14.59 9.06 -1.22
CA PRO A 208 15.03 9.91 -0.13
C PRO A 208 14.43 9.52 1.22
N PHE A 209 13.15 9.12 1.26
CA PHE A 209 12.49 8.68 2.48
C PHE A 209 13.16 7.43 3.07
N HIS A 210 13.45 6.41 2.27
CA HIS A 210 14.15 5.20 2.75
C HIS A 210 15.54 5.54 3.29
N VAL A 211 16.33 6.34 2.55
CA VAL A 211 17.69 6.73 2.99
C VAL A 211 17.65 7.54 4.29
N SER A 212 16.72 8.50 4.42
CA SER A 212 16.62 9.34 5.63
C SER A 212 16.12 8.59 6.86
N HIS A 213 15.59 7.37 6.69
CA HIS A 213 15.10 6.53 7.78
C HIS A 213 15.83 5.19 7.86
N ASN A 214 17.11 5.16 7.49
CA ASN A 214 18.01 4.02 7.68
C ASN A 214 17.58 2.74 6.94
N ALA A 215 16.83 2.88 5.85
CA ALA A 215 16.44 1.81 4.94
C ALA A 215 17.20 1.90 3.62
N GLU A 216 18.51 2.18 3.66
CA GLU A 216 19.32 2.42 2.46
C GLU A 216 19.34 1.21 1.53
N SER A 217 19.30 -0.01 2.06
CA SER A 217 19.19 -1.23 1.23
C SER A 217 17.91 -1.24 0.40
N GLU A 218 16.77 -0.89 0.99
CA GLU A 218 15.48 -0.84 0.27
C GLU A 218 15.46 0.26 -0.79
N ALA A 219 16.11 1.40 -0.51
CA ALA A 219 16.28 2.47 -1.50
C ALA A 219 17.12 2.00 -2.71
N ILE A 220 18.22 1.29 -2.44
CA ILE A 220 19.14 0.80 -3.46
C ILE A 220 18.48 -0.31 -4.29
N ASP A 221 17.78 -1.25 -3.65
CA ASP A 221 17.08 -2.34 -4.34
C ASP A 221 16.05 -1.78 -5.32
N LEU A 222 15.21 -0.83 -4.88
CA LEU A 222 14.24 -0.17 -5.76
C LEU A 222 14.92 0.52 -6.97
N LEU A 223 16.03 1.23 -6.73
CA LEU A 223 16.77 1.90 -7.80
C LEU A 223 17.41 0.91 -8.80
N ILE A 224 17.76 -0.28 -8.35
CA ILE A 224 18.31 -1.35 -9.20
C ILE A 224 17.18 -1.96 -10.02
N GLU A 225 16.06 -2.34 -9.38
CA GLU A 225 14.88 -2.89 -10.05
C GLU A 225 14.41 -1.98 -11.20
N VAL A 226 14.36 -0.67 -10.97
CA VAL A 226 13.93 0.30 -11.99
C VAL A 226 15.06 0.81 -12.88
N GLN A 227 16.24 0.20 -12.82
CA GLN A 227 17.43 0.55 -13.64
C GLN A 227 17.83 2.03 -13.55
N ARG A 228 17.63 2.66 -12.38
CA ARG A 228 17.97 4.06 -12.09
C ARG A 228 19.02 4.22 -11.00
N LEU A 229 19.87 3.22 -10.76
CA LEU A 229 20.94 3.27 -9.75
C LEU A 229 21.79 4.55 -9.79
N LYS A 230 22.03 5.11 -10.99
CA LYS A 230 22.72 6.40 -11.17
C LYS A 230 22.10 7.58 -10.41
N ASN A 231 20.80 7.54 -10.11
CA ASN A 231 20.10 8.59 -9.37
C ASN A 231 20.52 8.65 -7.90
N LEU A 232 21.13 7.59 -7.35
CA LEU A 232 21.70 7.59 -6.01
C LEU A 232 22.70 8.76 -5.83
N LEU A 233 23.47 9.09 -6.88
CA LEU A 233 24.45 10.18 -6.85
C LEU A 233 23.83 11.59 -6.77
N LYS A 234 22.51 11.70 -7.00
CA LYS A 234 21.78 12.97 -6.95
C LYS A 234 21.12 13.21 -5.59
N LEU A 235 21.22 12.26 -4.66
CA LEU A 235 20.55 12.35 -3.37
C LEU A 235 21.36 13.21 -2.40
N ASP A 236 20.75 14.30 -1.94
CA ASP A 236 21.30 15.15 -0.88
C ASP A 236 21.21 14.49 0.51
N THR A 237 20.49 13.38 0.65
CA THR A 237 20.32 12.63 1.90
C THR A 237 21.48 11.70 2.21
N ILE A 238 22.48 11.57 1.32
CA ILE A 238 23.68 10.78 1.55
C ILE A 238 24.71 11.61 2.32
N ASP A 239 25.13 11.12 3.48
CA ASP A 239 26.05 11.80 4.37
C ASP A 239 27.05 10.83 5.04
N GLU A 240 27.89 11.37 5.93
CA GLU A 240 28.91 10.62 6.67
C GLU A 240 28.33 9.47 7.52
N THR A 241 27.04 9.48 7.83
CA THR A 241 26.37 8.48 8.68
C THR A 241 25.83 7.28 7.89
N ASN A 242 25.60 7.43 6.59
CA ASN A 242 25.01 6.38 5.75
C ASN A 242 25.88 5.94 4.57
N TYR A 243 26.84 6.75 4.10
CA TYR A 243 27.63 6.42 2.91
C TYR A 243 28.35 5.06 3.05
N GLN A 244 28.91 4.76 4.22
CA GLN A 244 29.64 3.51 4.44
C GLN A 244 28.71 2.30 4.31
N ARG A 245 27.47 2.41 4.82
CA ARG A 245 26.46 1.34 4.74
C ARG A 245 26.01 1.15 3.29
N ILE A 246 25.79 2.24 2.56
CA ILE A 246 25.47 2.24 1.13
C ILE A 246 26.57 1.56 0.31
N CYS A 247 27.84 1.97 0.48
CA CYS A 247 28.96 1.39 -0.26
C CYS A 247 29.12 -0.11 0.04
N LEU A 248 29.04 -0.50 1.31
CA LEU A 248 29.12 -1.90 1.72
C LEU A 248 27.98 -2.74 1.14
N TYR A 249 26.77 -2.17 1.06
CA TYR A 249 25.63 -2.83 0.42
C TYR A 249 25.90 -3.05 -1.07
N LEU A 250 26.27 -1.99 -1.80
CA LEU A 250 26.56 -2.06 -3.24
C LEU A 250 27.67 -3.06 -3.59
N ILE A 251 28.76 -3.10 -2.80
CA ILE A 251 29.83 -4.07 -3.01
C ILE A 251 29.29 -5.49 -2.88
N LYS A 252 28.50 -5.77 -1.83
CA LYS A 252 27.91 -7.10 -1.62
C LYS A 252 26.94 -7.46 -2.73
N THR A 253 26.11 -6.53 -3.18
CA THR A 253 25.11 -6.82 -4.21
C THR A 253 25.75 -6.97 -5.59
N ALA A 254 26.86 -6.28 -5.87
CA ALA A 254 27.63 -6.46 -7.11
C ALA A 254 28.12 -7.90 -7.29
N ASP A 255 28.56 -8.57 -6.22
CA ASP A 255 28.98 -9.98 -6.27
C ASP A 255 27.85 -10.90 -6.79
N TYR A 256 26.58 -10.55 -6.54
CA TYR A 256 25.40 -11.31 -6.99
C TYR A 256 24.79 -10.83 -8.32
N MET A 257 25.20 -9.66 -8.82
CA MET A 257 24.74 -9.11 -10.11
C MET A 257 25.67 -9.45 -11.27
N SER A 258 26.84 -10.03 -10.98
CA SER A 258 27.75 -10.54 -12.00
C SER A 258 27.01 -11.51 -12.92
N ASP A 259 27.04 -11.27 -14.23
CA ASP A 259 26.39 -12.14 -15.21
C ASP A 259 27.00 -13.56 -15.08
N PRO A 260 26.26 -14.65 -15.35
CA PRO A 260 26.83 -15.99 -15.40
C PRO A 260 28.03 -16.09 -16.36
N ASP A 261 28.11 -15.18 -17.33
CA ASP A 261 29.21 -15.06 -18.29
C ASP A 261 30.48 -14.40 -17.69
N ASP A 262 30.37 -13.58 -16.64
CA ASP A 262 31.52 -12.97 -15.92
C ASP A 262 32.26 -13.97 -15.01
N LEU A 263 31.67 -15.15 -14.77
CA LEU A 263 32.25 -16.25 -14.00
C LEU A 263 32.95 -17.32 -14.87
N SER A 264 33.10 -17.07 -16.17
CA SER A 264 33.70 -17.99 -17.16
C SER A 264 35.16 -17.68 -17.53
#